data_AF-A0A8X6H553-F1
#
_entry.id   AF-A0A8X6H553-F1
#
_cell.length_a   1.000
_cell.length_b   1.000
_cell.length_c   1.000
_cell.angle_alpha   90.00
_cell.angle_beta   90.00
_cell.angle_gamma   90.00
#
_symmetry.space_group_name_H-M   'P 1'
#
loop_
_entity.id
_entity.type
_entity.pdbx_description
1 polymer ?
#
loop_
_entity_poly.entity_id
_entity_poly.type
_entity_poly.pdbx_seq_one_letter_code
_entity_poly.pdbx_strand_id
1 'polypeptide(L)'
;MSILTQSGRTAIAASIKEQPIHLAWGSGNSNWESSHRAEKTFVKDRITLNHFPVKEVKIFQGSTTYTPSIDYMIDSNTGTVKCLENSSITADSTATVEYIQSTPTEPITSTKLLNELGRRIVDEVLFCTGDENGELITPSGRFKSSNMPTNNLYLKFTFDFTDAANQVIRELGIMVGTKVKEALPAGQRYFEPQDIIDPGILLVLEYTVPLIRTAATRETFSFVITF
;
A
#
# COMPACT_ATOMS: atom_id res chain seq x y z
N MET A 1 17.64 -16.30 -24.37
CA MET A 1 16.72 -15.49 -23.53
C MET A 1 16.89 -14.04 -23.94
N SER A 2 15.80 -13.37 -24.32
CA SER A 2 15.85 -11.94 -24.69
C SER A 2 15.75 -11.07 -23.45
N ILE A 3 16.49 -9.96 -23.39
CA ILE A 3 16.50 -9.02 -22.26
C ILE A 3 16.09 -7.65 -22.78
N LEU A 4 15.25 -6.94 -22.02
CA LEU A 4 14.86 -5.57 -22.34
C LEU A 4 16.07 -4.64 -22.22
N THR A 5 16.46 -3.99 -23.31
CA THR A 5 17.62 -3.09 -23.35
C THR A 5 17.33 -1.80 -22.57
N GLN A 6 18.40 -1.08 -22.19
CA GLN A 6 18.25 0.25 -21.58
C GLN A 6 17.44 1.21 -22.47
N SER A 7 17.67 1.19 -23.79
CA SER A 7 16.89 1.99 -24.74
C SER A 7 15.41 1.59 -24.78
N GLY A 8 15.09 0.31 -24.65
CA GLY A 8 13.71 -0.18 -24.56
C GLY A 8 13.02 0.32 -23.29
N ARG A 9 13.70 0.27 -22.14
CA ARG A 9 13.18 0.78 -20.86
C ARG A 9 12.94 2.30 -20.89
N THR A 10 13.90 3.05 -21.45
CA THR A 10 13.75 4.49 -21.69
C THR A 10 12.56 4.79 -22.61
N ALA A 11 12.33 3.99 -23.65
CA ALA A 11 11.19 4.18 -24.56
C ALA A 11 9.84 3.91 -23.85
N ILE A 12 9.78 2.94 -22.94
CA ILE A 12 8.60 2.68 -22.12
C ILE A 12 8.33 3.88 -21.19
N ALA A 13 9.34 4.35 -20.47
CA ALA A 13 9.22 5.53 -19.61
C ALA A 13 8.72 6.75 -20.40
N ALA A 14 9.28 7.00 -21.57
CA ALA A 14 8.81 8.07 -22.45
C ALA A 14 7.35 7.89 -22.89
N SER A 15 6.95 6.66 -23.22
CA SER A 15 5.56 6.36 -23.60
C SER A 15 4.57 6.57 -22.45
N ILE A 16 4.94 6.19 -21.22
CA ILE A 16 4.11 6.39 -20.02
C ILE A 16 3.97 7.87 -19.70
N LYS A 17 5.04 8.67 -19.83
CA LYS A 17 5.02 10.10 -19.58
C LYS A 17 4.02 10.87 -20.45
N GLU A 18 3.72 10.38 -21.65
CA GLU A 18 2.76 11.00 -22.60
C GLU A 18 1.29 10.60 -22.34
N GLN A 19 1.04 9.69 -21.39
CA GLN A 19 -0.32 9.27 -21.03
C GLN A 19 -0.91 10.14 -19.91
N PRO A 20 -2.24 10.18 -19.76
CA PRO A 20 -2.87 10.70 -18.54
C PRO A 20 -2.41 9.91 -17.32
N ILE A 21 -1.75 10.56 -16.36
CA ILE A 21 -1.29 9.94 -15.10
C ILE A 21 -2.08 10.52 -13.94
N HIS A 22 -2.59 9.63 -13.09
CA HIS A 22 -3.28 10.00 -11.86
C HIS A 22 -2.72 9.21 -10.68
N LEU A 23 -2.83 9.79 -9.48
CA LEU A 23 -2.69 9.05 -8.23
C LEU A 23 -4.08 8.83 -7.66
N ALA A 24 -4.49 7.57 -7.58
CA ALA A 24 -5.71 7.11 -6.93
C ALA A 24 -5.46 6.86 -5.45
N TRP A 25 -6.43 7.23 -4.64
CA TRP A 25 -6.52 6.86 -3.24
C TRP A 25 -7.61 5.83 -3.04
N GLY A 26 -7.33 4.84 -2.20
CA GLY A 26 -8.32 3.86 -1.77
C GLY A 26 -8.37 3.72 -0.26
N SER A 27 -9.54 3.36 0.25
CA SER A 27 -9.74 3.13 1.68
C SER A 27 -9.18 1.78 2.15
N GLY A 28 -8.78 0.89 1.23
CA GLY A 28 -8.28 -0.44 1.54
C GLY A 28 -9.24 -1.28 2.36
N ASN A 29 -8.67 -2.19 3.15
CA ASN A 29 -9.41 -2.97 4.15
C ASN A 29 -9.34 -2.27 5.52
N SER A 30 -10.50 -2.02 6.13
CA SER A 30 -10.60 -1.37 7.44
C SER A 30 -9.98 -2.18 8.59
N ASN A 31 -9.81 -3.49 8.41
CA ASN A 31 -9.22 -4.37 9.42
C ASN A 31 -7.68 -4.34 9.40
N TRP A 32 -7.05 -3.73 8.39
CA TRP A 32 -5.60 -3.54 8.45
C TRP A 32 -5.25 -2.59 9.58
N GLU A 33 -4.23 -2.97 10.34
CA GLU A 33 -3.74 -2.27 11.53
C GLU A 33 -4.77 -2.21 12.68
N SER A 34 -5.82 -3.04 12.66
CA SER A 34 -6.78 -3.13 13.76
C SER A 34 -6.48 -4.28 14.73
N SER A 35 -6.78 -4.04 16.00
CA SER A 35 -6.66 -5.02 17.06
C SER A 35 -7.82 -6.00 17.04
N HIS A 36 -7.51 -7.28 17.22
CA HIS A 36 -8.44 -8.38 17.26
C HIS A 36 -8.22 -9.21 18.52
N ARG A 37 -9.31 -9.76 19.05
CA ARG A 37 -9.30 -10.67 20.20
C ARG A 37 -10.15 -11.88 19.87
N ALA A 38 -9.61 -13.06 20.06
CA ALA A 38 -10.31 -14.32 19.74
C ALA A 38 -9.97 -15.41 20.76
N GLU A 39 -10.96 -16.25 21.06
CA GLU A 39 -10.73 -17.50 21.78
C GLU A 39 -10.38 -18.61 20.78
N LYS A 40 -9.28 -19.32 21.01
CA LYS A 40 -8.78 -20.38 20.13
C LYS A 40 -8.34 -21.58 20.97
N THR A 41 -8.73 -22.77 20.53
CA THR A 41 -8.29 -24.03 21.14
C THR A 41 -7.09 -24.56 20.38
N PHE A 42 -6.02 -24.90 21.10
CA PHE A 42 -4.86 -25.57 20.50
C PHE A 42 -5.28 -26.96 20.01
N VAL A 43 -4.97 -27.28 18.77
CA VAL A 43 -5.16 -28.62 18.20
C VAL A 43 -3.81 -29.07 17.68
N LYS A 44 -3.24 -30.12 18.27
CA LYS A 44 -1.88 -30.58 17.97
C LYS A 44 -0.85 -29.44 18.10
N ASP A 45 -0.88 -28.76 19.25
CA ASP A 45 0.04 -27.66 19.61
C ASP A 45 0.01 -26.45 18.68
N ARG A 46 -1.11 -26.25 17.96
CA ARG A 46 -1.27 -25.16 17.01
C ARG A 46 -2.63 -24.48 17.12
N ILE A 47 -2.63 -23.19 16.83
CA ILE A 47 -3.84 -22.41 16.52
C ILE A 47 -3.65 -21.69 15.18
N THR A 48 -4.76 -21.49 14.47
CA THR A 48 -4.80 -20.64 13.27
C THR A 48 -5.73 -19.46 13.53
N LEU A 49 -5.20 -18.26 13.34
CA LEU A 49 -5.93 -17.01 13.50
C LEU A 49 -6.85 -16.75 12.31
N ASN A 50 -7.88 -15.93 12.54
CA ASN A 50 -8.88 -15.62 11.50
C ASN A 50 -8.35 -14.63 10.45
N HIS A 51 -7.34 -13.84 10.81
CA HIS A 51 -6.72 -12.85 9.94
C HIS A 51 -5.21 -13.10 9.86
N PHE A 52 -4.64 -12.79 8.71
CA PHE A 52 -3.21 -12.76 8.45
C PHE A 52 -2.92 -11.80 7.26
N PRO A 53 -1.73 -11.21 7.17
CA PRO A 53 -0.63 -11.33 8.13
C PRO A 53 -0.93 -10.68 9.48
N VAL A 54 -0.22 -11.09 10.54
CA VAL A 54 -0.42 -10.61 11.92
C VAL A 54 0.86 -10.09 12.58
N LYS A 55 0.71 -9.17 13.51
CA LYS A 55 1.76 -8.67 14.40
C LYS A 55 1.24 -8.51 15.83
N GLU A 56 2.16 -8.32 16.78
CA GLU A 56 1.85 -8.11 18.21
C GLU A 56 0.93 -9.18 18.81
N VAL A 57 1.16 -10.45 18.45
CA VAL A 57 0.38 -11.57 18.99
C VAL A 57 0.71 -11.76 20.48
N LYS A 58 -0.33 -11.83 21.31
CA LYS A 58 -0.29 -12.11 22.74
C LYS A 58 -1.27 -13.23 23.07
N ILE A 59 -0.84 -14.18 23.90
CA ILE A 59 -1.63 -15.35 24.28
C ILE A 59 -1.83 -15.35 25.79
N PHE A 60 -3.06 -15.61 26.21
CA PHE A 60 -3.48 -15.61 27.61
C PHE A 60 -4.30 -16.86 27.96
N GLN A 61 -4.10 -17.39 29.16
CA GLN A 61 -4.98 -18.37 29.78
C GLN A 61 -5.29 -17.96 31.22
N GLY A 62 -6.53 -17.54 31.47
CA GLY A 62 -6.89 -16.88 32.73
C GLY A 62 -6.09 -15.59 32.91
N SER A 63 -5.31 -15.51 34.00
CA SER A 63 -4.40 -14.39 34.28
C SER A 63 -2.98 -14.56 33.72
N THR A 64 -2.64 -15.75 33.20
CA THR A 64 -1.29 -16.05 32.71
C THR A 64 -1.12 -15.49 31.30
N THR A 65 -0.04 -14.74 31.08
CA THR A 65 0.38 -14.26 29.75
C THR A 65 1.61 -15.05 29.31
N TYR A 66 1.59 -15.56 28.09
CA TYR A 66 2.67 -16.37 27.54
C TYR A 66 3.63 -15.53 26.70
N THR A 67 4.90 -15.92 26.69
CA THR A 67 5.98 -15.13 26.07
C THR A 67 6.37 -15.72 24.70
N PRO A 68 6.40 -14.89 23.63
CA PRO A 68 6.94 -15.31 22.33
C PRO A 68 8.37 -15.85 22.44
N SER A 69 8.71 -16.82 21.60
CA SER A 69 10.03 -17.49 21.56
C SER A 69 10.39 -18.33 22.79
N ILE A 70 9.57 -18.32 23.85
CA ILE A 70 9.69 -19.22 25.02
C ILE A 70 8.53 -20.23 24.98
N ASP A 71 7.30 -19.72 24.96
CA ASP A 71 6.10 -20.55 25.00
C ASP A 71 5.56 -20.88 23.61
N TYR A 72 5.76 -20.01 22.62
CA TYR A 72 5.23 -20.19 21.26
C TYR A 72 6.03 -19.44 20.19
N MET A 73 5.90 -19.90 18.95
CA MET A 73 6.36 -19.21 17.74
C MET A 73 5.17 -18.82 16.87
N ILE A 74 5.30 -17.68 16.20
CA ILE A 74 4.29 -17.15 15.29
C ILE A 74 4.83 -17.20 13.86
N ASP A 75 4.07 -17.82 12.96
CA ASP A 75 4.18 -17.55 11.53
C ASP A 75 3.21 -16.41 11.20
N SER A 76 3.76 -15.19 11.14
CA SER A 76 2.98 -13.98 10.89
C SER A 76 2.25 -14.00 9.56
N ASN A 77 2.79 -14.67 8.53
CA ASN A 77 2.22 -14.66 7.19
C ASN A 77 1.03 -15.60 7.05
N THR A 78 1.05 -16.72 7.77
CA THR A 78 -0.06 -17.68 7.76
C THR A 78 -1.01 -17.52 8.95
N GLY A 79 -0.68 -16.64 9.90
CA GLY A 79 -1.46 -16.47 11.14
C GLY A 79 -1.45 -17.73 12.01
N THR A 80 -0.42 -18.57 11.88
CA THR A 80 -0.30 -19.81 12.65
C THR A 80 0.55 -19.56 13.89
N VAL A 81 0.05 -19.94 15.06
CA VAL A 81 0.86 -20.00 16.28
C VAL A 81 1.11 -21.45 16.65
N LYS A 82 2.35 -21.79 16.93
CA LYS A 82 2.79 -23.13 17.33
C LYS A 82 3.41 -23.05 18.73
N CYS A 83 2.96 -23.90 19.66
CA CYS A 83 3.61 -24.03 20.95
C CYS A 83 5.03 -24.59 20.80
N LEU A 84 5.93 -24.14 21.67
CA LEU A 84 7.29 -24.68 21.78
C LEU A 84 7.31 -25.87 22.76
N GLU A 85 8.33 -26.71 22.68
CA GLU A 85 8.44 -27.93 23.50
C GLU A 85 8.52 -27.62 25.00
N ASN A 86 9.09 -26.48 25.39
CA ASN A 86 9.19 -26.03 26.78
C ASN A 86 8.04 -25.08 27.20
N SER A 87 6.96 -25.04 26.41
CA SER A 87 5.83 -24.16 26.67
C SER A 87 5.10 -24.55 27.95
N SER A 88 4.71 -23.53 28.72
CA SER A 88 3.80 -23.69 29.86
C SER A 88 2.32 -23.65 29.45
N ILE A 89 2.02 -23.54 28.15
CA ILE A 89 0.66 -23.60 27.61
C ILE A 89 0.12 -25.01 27.78
N THR A 90 -1.10 -25.14 28.32
CA THR A 90 -1.71 -26.46 28.51
C THR A 90 -2.11 -27.06 27.16
N ALA A 91 -1.76 -28.32 26.90
CA ALA A 91 -2.14 -29.00 25.65
C ALA A 91 -3.67 -29.08 25.49
N ASP A 92 -4.15 -28.99 24.25
CA ASP A 92 -5.57 -29.08 23.84
C ASP A 92 -6.54 -28.15 24.60
N SER A 93 -6.01 -27.04 25.14
CA SER A 93 -6.78 -26.09 25.93
C SER A 93 -7.14 -24.83 25.12
N THR A 94 -8.16 -24.10 25.58
CA THR A 94 -8.56 -22.82 24.99
C THR A 94 -7.72 -21.69 25.57
N ALA A 95 -7.25 -20.80 24.71
CA ALA A 95 -6.55 -19.58 25.07
C ALA A 95 -7.22 -18.37 24.42
N THR A 96 -7.13 -17.22 25.10
CA THR A 96 -7.44 -15.93 24.48
C THR A 96 -6.21 -15.45 23.73
N VAL A 97 -6.41 -15.02 22.49
CA VAL A 97 -5.35 -14.48 21.64
C VAL A 97 -5.73 -13.07 21.23
N GLU A 98 -4.83 -12.13 21.53
CA GLU A 98 -4.91 -10.76 21.06
C GLU A 98 -3.83 -10.54 20.01
N TYR A 99 -4.17 -9.87 18.91
CA TYR A 99 -3.23 -9.63 17.82
C TYR A 99 -3.68 -8.43 16.98
N ILE A 100 -2.75 -7.85 16.25
CA ILE A 100 -3.03 -6.82 15.25
C ILE A 100 -2.97 -7.47 13.88
N GLN A 101 -3.99 -7.27 13.04
CA GLN A 101 -3.89 -7.64 11.64
C GLN A 101 -2.95 -6.65 10.94
N SER A 102 -1.86 -7.13 10.37
CA SER A 102 -0.92 -6.29 9.64
C SER A 102 -1.45 -5.99 8.24
N THR A 103 -1.03 -4.86 7.69
CA THR A 103 -1.16 -4.57 6.27
C THR A 103 -0.43 -5.67 5.46
N PRO A 104 -1.09 -6.33 4.50
CA PRO A 104 -0.48 -7.38 3.68
C PRO A 104 0.51 -6.80 2.67
N THR A 105 1.28 -7.66 2.01
CA THR A 105 2.06 -7.25 0.83
C THR A 105 1.13 -7.04 -0.36
N GLU A 106 1.46 -6.07 -1.20
CA GLU A 106 0.74 -5.71 -2.41
C GLU A 106 0.81 -6.86 -3.45
N PRO A 107 -0.32 -7.38 -3.94
CA PRO A 107 -0.29 -8.43 -4.96
C PRO A 107 0.13 -7.86 -6.32
N ILE A 108 1.18 -8.42 -6.93
CA ILE A 108 1.67 -8.03 -8.27
C ILE A 108 0.65 -8.26 -9.41
N THR A 109 -0.41 -9.03 -9.14
CA THR A 109 -1.51 -9.30 -10.07
C THR A 109 -2.67 -8.32 -9.93
N SER A 110 -2.57 -7.36 -9.01
CA SER A 110 -3.61 -6.34 -8.81
C SER A 110 -3.73 -5.46 -10.04
N THR A 111 -4.97 -5.23 -10.46
CA THR A 111 -5.30 -4.36 -11.61
C THR A 111 -6.13 -3.14 -11.20
N LYS A 112 -6.51 -3.05 -9.92
CA LYS A 112 -7.28 -1.97 -9.31
C LYS A 112 -7.02 -1.92 -7.80
N LEU A 113 -7.35 -0.79 -7.17
CA LEU A 113 -7.42 -0.66 -5.71
C LEU A 113 -8.65 -1.42 -5.19
N LEU A 114 -8.65 -1.80 -3.91
CA LEU A 114 -9.79 -2.50 -3.29
C LEU A 114 -11.03 -1.61 -3.27
N ASN A 115 -10.89 -0.39 -2.75
CA ASN A 115 -11.99 0.56 -2.57
C ASN A 115 -11.52 1.96 -2.94
N GLU A 116 -11.48 2.26 -4.23
CA GLU A 116 -11.06 3.58 -4.72
C GLU A 116 -12.03 4.68 -4.27
N LEU A 117 -11.48 5.74 -3.68
CA LEU A 117 -12.20 6.93 -3.23
C LEU A 117 -12.18 8.05 -4.28
N GLY A 118 -11.12 8.08 -5.07
CA GLY A 118 -10.95 9.00 -6.20
C GLY A 118 -9.48 9.16 -6.55
N ARG A 119 -9.21 9.89 -7.64
CA ARG A 119 -7.87 10.03 -8.20
C ARG A 119 -7.59 11.44 -8.66
N ARG A 120 -6.33 11.88 -8.50
CA ARG A 120 -5.89 13.21 -8.86
C ARG A 120 -4.89 13.19 -10.02
N ILE A 121 -5.03 14.11 -10.97
CA ILE A 121 -4.07 14.34 -12.05
C ILE A 121 -2.69 14.66 -11.46
N VAL A 122 -1.63 14.10 -12.03
CA VAL A 122 -0.24 14.43 -11.72
C VAL A 122 0.04 15.94 -11.83
N ASP A 123 0.82 16.50 -10.90
CA ASP A 123 1.27 17.89 -10.94
C ASP A 123 2.53 18.05 -11.78
N GLU A 124 3.45 17.10 -11.68
CA GLU A 124 4.76 17.17 -12.31
C GLU A 124 5.24 15.78 -12.72
N VAL A 125 5.75 15.68 -13.95
CA VAL A 125 6.35 14.46 -14.51
C VAL A 125 7.69 14.81 -15.14
N LEU A 126 8.78 14.30 -14.58
CA LEU A 126 10.15 14.56 -15.04
C LEU A 126 10.88 13.25 -15.31
N PHE A 127 11.74 13.23 -16.33
CA PHE A 127 12.79 12.21 -16.38
C PHE A 127 13.83 12.52 -15.30
N CYS A 128 14.42 11.49 -14.71
CA CYS A 128 15.45 11.67 -13.69
C CYS A 128 16.51 10.57 -13.70
N THR A 129 17.61 10.80 -12.98
CA THR A 129 18.64 9.80 -12.68
C THR A 129 18.95 9.81 -11.19
N GLY A 130 19.34 8.66 -10.63
CA GLY A 130 19.78 8.59 -9.23
C GLY A 130 21.00 9.48 -9.00
N ASP A 131 20.97 10.28 -7.93
CA ASP A 131 22.04 11.20 -7.55
C ASP A 131 21.94 11.45 -6.04
N GLU A 132 22.98 11.11 -5.28
CA GLU A 132 23.02 11.29 -3.82
C GLU A 132 22.87 12.77 -3.41
N ASN A 133 23.21 13.70 -4.31
CA ASN A 133 23.07 15.14 -4.10
C ASN A 133 21.88 15.75 -4.85
N GLY A 134 21.03 14.91 -5.44
CA GLY A 134 19.87 15.33 -6.21
C GLY A 134 18.83 16.11 -5.41
N GLU A 135 18.15 17.03 -6.08
CA GLU A 135 17.11 17.90 -5.53
C GLU A 135 15.75 17.21 -5.38
N LEU A 136 15.49 16.15 -6.14
CA LEU A 136 14.25 15.40 -6.09
C LEU A 136 14.37 14.33 -4.99
N ILE A 137 13.63 14.53 -3.91
CA ILE A 137 13.66 13.65 -2.74
C ILE A 137 12.41 12.78 -2.73
N THR A 138 12.62 11.47 -2.62
CA THR A 138 11.56 10.47 -2.46
C THR A 138 11.96 9.47 -1.36
N PRO A 139 11.03 8.65 -0.86
CA PRO A 139 11.37 7.59 0.09
C PRO A 139 12.42 6.60 -0.42
N SER A 140 12.53 6.41 -1.75
CA SER A 140 13.49 5.49 -2.37
C SER A 140 14.88 6.09 -2.59
N GLY A 141 15.05 7.40 -2.36
CA GLY A 141 16.34 8.08 -2.49
C GLY A 141 16.25 9.47 -3.12
N ARG A 142 17.42 9.96 -3.53
CA ARG A 142 17.59 11.26 -4.17
C ARG A 142 17.87 11.11 -5.65
N PHE A 143 17.29 12.02 -6.42
CA PHE A 143 17.34 12.02 -7.87
C PHE A 143 17.56 13.43 -8.40
N LYS A 144 18.16 13.52 -9.57
CA LYS A 144 18.34 14.75 -10.31
C LYS A 144 17.49 14.72 -11.57
N SER A 145 16.82 15.83 -11.87
CA SER A 145 16.03 15.99 -13.09
C SER A 145 16.91 15.88 -14.35
N SER A 146 16.35 15.32 -15.42
CA SER A 146 17.01 15.13 -16.71
C SER A 146 16.16 15.68 -17.85
N ASN A 147 16.79 16.44 -18.75
CA ASN A 147 16.15 16.91 -19.99
C ASN A 147 16.19 15.87 -21.12
N MET A 148 16.96 14.79 -20.95
CA MET A 148 16.96 13.65 -21.86
C MET A 148 16.11 12.51 -21.29
N PRO A 149 15.40 11.73 -22.13
CA PRO A 149 14.67 10.56 -21.67
C PRO A 149 15.58 9.57 -20.93
N THR A 150 15.13 9.15 -19.74
CA THR A 150 15.75 8.10 -18.94
C THR A 150 14.74 6.98 -18.72
N ASN A 151 15.15 5.88 -18.10
CA ASN A 151 14.21 4.83 -17.68
C ASN A 151 13.55 5.13 -16.32
N ASN A 152 13.71 6.33 -15.77
CA ASN A 152 13.09 6.72 -14.51
C ASN A 152 12.15 7.91 -14.72
N LEU A 153 10.96 7.84 -14.13
CA LEU A 153 10.03 8.95 -14.06
C LEU A 153 9.82 9.38 -12.62
N TYR A 154 10.10 10.65 -12.34
CA TYR A 154 9.66 11.33 -11.14
C TYR A 154 8.23 11.82 -11.33
N LEU A 155 7.35 11.52 -10.36
CA LEU A 155 5.96 11.93 -10.35
C LEU A 155 5.63 12.63 -9.03
N LYS A 156 4.99 13.80 -9.12
CA LYS A 156 4.52 14.55 -7.95
C LYS A 156 3.01 14.77 -8.00
N PHE A 157 2.36 14.57 -6.87
CA PHE A 157 0.92 14.76 -6.71
C PHE A 157 0.64 15.52 -5.43
N THR A 158 -0.16 16.58 -5.50
CA THR A 158 -0.53 17.40 -4.35
C THR A 158 -2.04 17.48 -4.24
N PHE A 159 -2.62 16.64 -3.39
CA PHE A 159 -4.05 16.65 -3.13
C PHE A 159 -4.47 17.94 -2.43
N ASP A 160 -5.61 18.48 -2.85
CA ASP A 160 -6.16 19.70 -2.28
C ASP A 160 -6.88 19.43 -0.95
N PHE A 161 -7.21 20.49 -0.23
CA PHE A 161 -7.80 20.41 1.10
C PHE A 161 -9.03 19.51 1.16
N THR A 162 -9.93 19.65 0.19
CA THR A 162 -11.20 18.93 0.17
C THR A 162 -11.13 17.55 -0.47
N ASP A 163 -10.02 17.22 -1.15
CA ASP A 163 -9.85 15.93 -1.82
C ASP A 163 -9.91 14.80 -0.77
N ALA A 164 -10.92 13.93 -0.89
CA ALA A 164 -11.25 12.86 0.03
C ALA A 164 -11.27 13.28 1.52
N ALA A 165 -11.72 14.50 1.83
CA ALA A 165 -11.79 14.96 3.23
C ALA A 165 -12.63 14.01 4.10
N ASN A 166 -12.16 13.77 5.33
CA ASN A 166 -12.75 12.83 6.30
C ASN A 166 -12.67 11.34 5.92
N GLN A 167 -11.94 10.99 4.87
CA GLN A 167 -11.65 9.60 4.53
C GLN A 167 -10.38 9.11 5.23
N VAL A 168 -10.27 7.79 5.38
CA VAL A 168 -9.03 7.12 5.80
C VAL A 168 -8.45 6.42 4.59
N ILE A 169 -7.25 6.86 4.17
CA ILE A 169 -6.56 6.32 3.00
C ILE A 169 -5.61 5.20 3.45
N ARG A 170 -5.64 4.08 2.73
CA ARG A 170 -4.80 2.90 2.97
C ARG A 170 -4.17 2.34 1.70
N GLU A 171 -4.59 2.82 0.54
CA GLU A 171 -4.06 2.42 -0.75
C GLU A 171 -3.70 3.65 -1.58
N LEU A 172 -2.53 3.59 -2.22
CA LEU A 172 -2.08 4.54 -3.22
C LEU A 172 -1.90 3.77 -4.53
N GLY A 173 -2.46 4.29 -5.63
CA GLY A 173 -2.31 3.66 -6.94
C GLY A 173 -1.99 4.64 -8.04
N ILE A 174 -0.89 4.41 -8.77
CA ILE A 174 -0.55 5.23 -9.94
C ILE A 174 -1.28 4.65 -11.14
N MET A 175 -2.26 5.40 -11.65
CA MET A 175 -3.11 5.03 -12.78
C MET A 175 -2.63 5.72 -14.05
N VAL A 176 -2.50 4.97 -15.14
CA VAL A 176 -2.02 5.47 -16.44
C VAL A 176 -3.07 5.22 -17.52
N GLY A 177 -3.34 6.21 -18.36
CA GLY A 177 -4.28 6.07 -19.48
C GLY A 177 -5.75 6.20 -19.07
N THR A 178 -6.04 6.78 -17.91
CA THR A 178 -7.42 7.03 -17.44
C THR A 178 -8.17 7.95 -18.40
N LYS A 179 -9.45 7.64 -18.65
CA LYS A 179 -10.39 8.53 -19.36
C LYS A 179 -11.51 8.95 -18.43
N VAL A 180 -11.72 10.26 -18.34
CA VAL A 180 -12.77 10.89 -17.52
C VAL A 180 -13.95 11.33 -18.39
N LYS A 181 -15.10 11.61 -17.78
CA LYS A 181 -16.27 12.19 -18.47
C LYS A 181 -15.95 13.56 -19.06
N GLU A 182 -16.55 13.86 -20.22
CA GLU A 182 -16.33 15.14 -20.92
C GLU A 182 -17.02 16.33 -20.22
N ALA A 183 -18.14 16.09 -19.54
CA ALA A 183 -18.97 17.14 -18.91
C ALA A 183 -18.54 17.48 -17.47
N LEU A 184 -17.24 17.45 -17.17
CA LEU A 184 -16.71 17.78 -15.85
C LEU A 184 -16.37 19.28 -15.73
N PRO A 185 -16.53 19.88 -14.54
CA PRO A 185 -16.12 21.25 -14.26
C PRO A 185 -14.70 21.59 -14.77
N ALA A 186 -14.57 22.75 -15.42
CA ALA A 186 -13.28 23.23 -15.90
C ALA A 186 -12.29 23.41 -14.73
N GLY A 187 -11.07 22.91 -14.90
CA GLY A 187 -10.03 22.99 -13.88
C GLY A 187 -10.16 21.95 -12.76
N GLN A 188 -11.14 21.04 -12.80
CA GLN A 188 -11.19 19.89 -11.90
C GLN A 188 -9.97 19.00 -12.11
N ARG A 189 -9.28 18.67 -11.02
CA ARG A 189 -8.09 17.79 -11.04
C ARG A 189 -8.24 16.54 -10.20
N TYR A 190 -9.25 16.47 -9.34
CA TYR A 190 -9.59 15.31 -8.54
C TYR A 190 -10.92 14.74 -9.05
N PHE A 191 -10.97 13.43 -9.28
CA PHE A 191 -12.10 12.74 -9.88
C PHE A 191 -12.54 11.59 -8.99
N GLU A 192 -13.83 11.51 -8.69
CA GLU A 192 -14.40 10.38 -7.97
C GLU A 192 -14.59 9.19 -8.94
N PRO A 193 -14.77 7.95 -8.43
CA PRO A 193 -14.97 6.78 -9.29
C PRO A 193 -16.10 6.95 -10.31
N GLN A 194 -17.15 7.71 -9.96
CA GLN A 194 -18.27 8.01 -10.85
C GLN A 194 -17.89 8.89 -12.04
N ASP A 195 -16.78 9.63 -12.00
CA ASP A 195 -16.32 10.51 -13.07
C ASP A 195 -15.47 9.79 -14.12
N ILE A 196 -15.10 8.54 -13.85
CA ILE A 196 -14.20 7.72 -14.66
C ILE A 196 -14.99 6.89 -15.66
N ILE A 197 -14.64 6.96 -16.94
CA ILE A 197 -15.19 6.11 -18.02
C ILE A 197 -14.30 4.89 -18.22
N ASP A 198 -12.99 5.10 -18.24
CA ASP A 198 -11.98 4.06 -18.43
C ASP A 198 -10.94 4.20 -17.32
N PRO A 199 -10.78 3.19 -16.43
CA PRO A 199 -9.84 3.29 -15.32
C PRO A 199 -8.38 3.38 -15.80
N GLY A 200 -8.08 2.92 -17.02
CA GLY A 200 -6.71 2.74 -17.49
C GLY A 200 -6.02 1.57 -16.80
N ILE A 201 -4.70 1.67 -16.66
CA ILE A 201 -3.83 0.63 -16.12
C ILE A 201 -3.32 1.06 -14.74
N LEU A 202 -3.43 0.18 -13.74
CA LEU A 202 -2.74 0.32 -12.46
C LEU A 202 -1.26 -0.02 -12.65
N LEU A 203 -0.40 0.98 -12.59
CA LEU A 203 1.05 0.84 -12.78
C LEU A 203 1.79 0.54 -11.48
N VAL A 204 1.39 1.19 -10.39
CA VAL A 204 1.98 1.01 -9.05
C VAL A 204 0.85 0.90 -8.05
N LEU A 205 0.97 -0.03 -7.11
CA LEU A 205 0.11 -0.16 -5.94
C LEU A 205 1.00 -0.14 -4.70
N GLU A 206 0.62 0.68 -3.72
CA GLU A 206 1.25 0.73 -2.41
C GLU A 206 0.15 0.72 -1.34
N TYR A 207 0.31 -0.15 -0.35
CA TYR A 207 -0.50 -0.13 0.85
C TYR A 207 0.22 0.71 1.91
N THR A 208 -0.54 1.57 2.57
CA THR A 208 0.00 2.50 3.57
C THR A 208 -0.69 2.31 4.92
N VAL A 209 0.01 2.67 5.98
CA VAL A 209 -0.61 2.86 7.29
C VAL A 209 -1.74 3.90 7.17
N PRO A 210 -2.80 3.80 7.98
CA PRO A 210 -3.96 4.67 7.81
C PRO A 210 -3.60 6.16 7.83
N LEU A 211 -3.80 6.82 6.68
CA LEU A 211 -3.66 8.27 6.52
C LEU A 211 -5.04 8.91 6.67
N ILE A 212 -5.22 9.66 7.75
CA ILE A 212 -6.49 10.34 8.05
C ILE A 212 -6.53 11.67 7.31
N ARG A 213 -7.46 11.82 6.36
CA ARG A 213 -7.62 13.06 5.60
C ARG A 213 -8.50 14.06 6.33
N THR A 214 -8.04 15.31 6.38
CA THR A 214 -8.79 16.44 6.92
C THR A 214 -8.82 17.57 5.91
N ALA A 215 -9.83 18.43 5.98
CA ALA A 215 -9.94 19.62 5.14
C ALA A 215 -8.96 20.75 5.52
N ALA A 216 -8.03 20.49 6.45
CA ALA A 216 -7.07 21.47 6.94
C ALA A 216 -5.67 21.34 6.30
N THR A 217 -5.37 20.20 5.67
CA THR A 217 -4.05 19.93 5.09
C THR A 217 -4.13 19.50 3.63
N ARG A 218 -3.07 19.83 2.90
CA ARG A 218 -2.76 19.27 1.58
C ARG A 218 -1.71 18.20 1.75
N GLU A 219 -1.87 17.08 1.06
CA GLU A 219 -0.91 15.98 1.10
C GLU A 219 -0.14 15.92 -0.22
N THR A 220 1.18 15.86 -0.13
CA THR A 220 2.06 15.73 -1.29
C THR A 220 2.70 14.35 -1.32
N PHE A 221 2.59 13.67 -2.46
CA PHE A 221 3.25 12.40 -2.73
C PHE A 221 4.25 12.59 -3.86
N SER A 222 5.41 11.95 -3.71
CA SER A 222 6.46 11.95 -4.72
C SER A 222 6.97 10.53 -4.92
N PHE A 223 7.03 10.09 -6.18
CA PHE A 223 7.47 8.76 -6.57
C PHE A 223 8.58 8.85 -7.61
N VAL A 224 9.46 7.85 -7.62
CA VAL A 224 10.26 7.54 -8.80
C VAL A 224 9.92 6.12 -9.25
N ILE A 225 9.48 5.99 -10.51
CA ILE A 225 9.22 4.70 -11.15
C ILE A 225 10.37 4.39 -12.10
N THR A 226 10.98 3.22 -11.94
CA THR A 226 12.05 2.71 -12.80
C THR A 226 11.51 1.62 -13.72
N PHE A 227 11.73 1.78 -15.02
CA PHE A 227 11.34 0.83 -16.07
C PHE A 227 12.50 -0.02 -16.52
#